data_AF-A0A2V3IK56-F1
#
_entry.id   AF-A0A2V3IK56-F1
#
_cell.length_a   1.000
_cell.length_b   1.000
_cell.length_c   1.000
_cell.angle_alpha   90.00
_cell.angle_beta   90.00
_cell.angle_gamma   90.00
#
_symmetry.space_group_name_H-M   'P 1'
#
loop_
_entity.id
_entity.type
_entity.pdbx_description
1 polymer ?
#
loop_
_entity_poly.entity_id
_entity_poly.type
_entity_poly.pdbx_seq_one_letter_code
_entity_poly.pdbx_strand_id
1 'polypeptide(L)'
;MRELEPPFGHFAQAARAAAPSVAAAVAPRPRPPTPSAVPISSHPPFRPRHPLHPPPFRLLRLFHSSPMASFHARFMLLVLVLLSAPLSVHAGIIQLQIVHRHGARHALKKNPTDPREETRSGSMYPKGIEQLQKLGDYIRQQYIVNDLIWGVKPAYNEPSYVASYSSNLDRTLISARAFLSALYPNDSHRIPTRVYNEVQYDWRIRGYAICPKLASRFAEFVAEKQFKQRDKEDGKFVAELAKNLAHPPEEQNLQHVFNVYDEYTIVQNDYDSSAKYNAVSKLSQPDMTRLTQIADWYESTKFSFATHNVRVARGLLKEIENHAVNVDSDSDKTPYRIIEYSAHYPTLLTLWASIRANSRNLTWPADRIPQFGAALIIEIHKDDHSRQRYIRLKWYEGGDNPGPAKPVQIGSPGCTDAEKGCRLEVFQRITVEETIGEKKFCTDCDSDMCDRGSRLSESSTSQQSGQVEGDNLCSVGRRITAGAIGACVGLTVGLLAALVFVLLNGRKKRRDLESHARTIGMEQSTFHGDVQA
;
A
#
# COMPACT_ATOMS: atom_id res chain seq x y z
N MET A 1 58.31 -38.64 1.63
CA MET A 1 57.57 -39.33 2.72
C MET A 1 56.12 -38.92 2.59
N ARG A 2 55.33 -39.79 1.93
CA ARG A 2 54.11 -40.45 2.45
C ARG A 2 52.99 -39.45 2.76
N GLU A 3 51.80 -39.50 2.17
CA GLU A 3 51.06 -40.54 1.42
C GLU A 3 49.97 -39.77 0.64
N LEU A 4 49.89 -39.95 -0.68
CA LEU A 4 49.03 -40.88 -1.43
C LEU A 4 47.54 -40.46 -1.51
N GLU A 5 47.16 -40.22 -2.77
CA GLU A 5 45.90 -39.76 -3.36
C GLU A 5 44.75 -40.83 -3.35
N PRO A 6 43.72 -40.84 -4.25
CA PRO A 6 42.63 -39.90 -4.64
C PRO A 6 41.25 -40.66 -4.80
N PRO A 7 40.46 -40.56 -5.90
CA PRO A 7 39.53 -39.51 -6.35
C PRO A 7 38.07 -39.99 -6.60
N PHE A 8 37.24 -39.02 -7.00
CA PHE A 8 36.09 -39.11 -7.90
C PHE A 8 36.06 -40.31 -8.88
N GLY A 9 34.90 -40.95 -8.97
CA GLY A 9 34.53 -41.90 -10.02
C GLY A 9 33.11 -41.66 -10.53
N HIS A 10 32.99 -41.46 -11.84
CA HIS A 10 31.76 -41.51 -12.63
C HIS A 10 31.12 -42.91 -12.59
N PHE A 11 29.79 -42.98 -12.63
CA PHE A 11 29.08 -44.13 -13.23
C PHE A 11 27.84 -43.67 -13.99
N ALA A 12 27.71 -44.21 -15.20
CA ALA A 12 26.63 -43.99 -16.14
C ALA A 12 25.53 -45.07 -16.02
N GLN A 13 24.34 -44.69 -16.47
CA GLN A 13 23.24 -45.47 -17.08
C GLN A 13 23.07 -46.97 -16.78
N ALA A 14 21.84 -47.29 -16.31
CA ALA A 14 20.83 -48.14 -16.97
C ALA A 14 20.17 -49.15 -16.01
N ALA A 15 18.83 -49.06 -15.87
CA ALA A 15 17.91 -50.20 -16.03
C ALA A 15 16.46 -49.77 -15.79
N ARG A 16 15.61 -50.02 -16.79
CA ARG A 16 14.15 -50.10 -16.69
C ARG A 16 13.77 -51.33 -15.86
N ALA A 17 12.82 -51.18 -14.94
CA ALA A 17 11.94 -52.27 -14.54
C ALA A 17 10.57 -51.70 -14.12
N ALA A 18 9.54 -52.37 -14.56
CA ALA A 18 8.14 -51.96 -14.55
C ALA A 18 7.39 -52.46 -13.30
N ALA A 19 6.37 -51.68 -12.90
CA ALA A 19 5.11 -52.09 -12.23
C ALA A 19 5.19 -52.68 -10.79
N PRO A 20 4.10 -52.63 -9.97
CA PRO A 20 2.70 -52.37 -10.34
C PRO A 20 1.97 -51.27 -9.54
N SER A 21 0.91 -50.76 -10.19
CA SER A 21 -0.15 -49.95 -9.61
C SER A 21 -0.89 -50.71 -8.51
N VAL A 22 -1.03 -50.09 -7.35
CA VAL A 22 -2.05 -50.48 -6.37
C VAL A 22 -3.06 -49.33 -6.29
N ALA A 23 -4.22 -49.57 -6.91
CA ALA A 23 -5.41 -48.75 -6.77
C ALA A 23 -5.95 -48.89 -5.35
N ALA A 24 -5.85 -47.83 -4.55
CA ALA A 24 -6.56 -47.72 -3.29
C ALA A 24 -7.93 -47.07 -3.55
N ALA A 25 -8.97 -47.87 -3.36
CA ALA A 25 -10.37 -47.47 -3.45
C ALA A 25 -10.68 -46.34 -2.45
N VAL A 26 -11.06 -45.18 -2.97
CA VAL A 26 -11.60 -44.06 -2.18
C VAL A 26 -13.08 -44.34 -1.90
N ALA A 27 -13.37 -44.75 -0.67
CA ALA A 27 -14.74 -44.81 -0.18
C ALA A 27 -15.34 -43.39 -0.03
N PRO A 28 -16.60 -43.15 -0.41
CA PRO A 28 -17.21 -41.83 -0.32
C PRO A 28 -17.48 -41.46 1.14
N ARG A 29 -16.93 -40.32 1.58
CA ARG A 29 -17.27 -39.71 2.88
C ARG A 29 -18.71 -39.17 2.87
N PRO A 30 -19.46 -39.32 3.98
CA PRO A 30 -20.84 -38.85 4.09
C PRO A 30 -20.92 -37.31 4.12
N ARG A 31 -21.95 -36.78 3.47
CA ARG A 31 -22.27 -35.34 3.44
C ARG A 31 -22.65 -34.84 4.83
N PRO A 32 -22.22 -33.63 5.23
CA PRO A 32 -22.71 -32.99 6.44
C PRO A 32 -24.17 -32.53 6.27
N PRO A 33 -24.98 -32.55 7.35
CA PRO A 33 -26.38 -32.16 7.30
C PRO A 33 -26.53 -30.64 7.13
N THR A 34 -27.46 -30.27 6.26
CA THR A 34 -28.00 -28.92 6.06
C THR A 34 -28.58 -28.36 7.37
N PRO A 35 -28.34 -27.08 7.71
CA PRO A 35 -29.01 -26.44 8.83
C PRO A 35 -30.46 -26.10 8.48
N SER A 36 -31.37 -26.68 9.26
CA SER A 36 -32.80 -26.43 9.24
C SER A 36 -33.13 -24.97 9.56
N ALA A 37 -34.06 -24.42 8.79
CA ALA A 37 -34.66 -23.12 8.97
C ALA A 37 -35.34 -22.99 10.35
N VAL A 38 -35.04 -21.89 11.04
CA VAL A 38 -35.75 -21.45 12.26
C VAL A 38 -37.04 -20.73 11.83
N PRO A 39 -38.20 -21.06 12.43
CA PRO A 39 -39.46 -20.42 12.09
C PRO A 39 -39.60 -19.04 12.74
N ILE A 40 -40.10 -18.11 11.93
CA ILE A 40 -40.48 -16.75 12.30
C ILE A 40 -41.67 -16.82 13.27
N SER A 41 -41.48 -16.22 14.46
CA SER A 41 -42.51 -16.07 15.47
C SER A 41 -43.50 -14.96 15.09
N SER A 42 -44.77 -15.34 15.12
CA SER A 42 -45.98 -14.57 14.94
C SER A 42 -46.43 -13.88 16.24
N HIS A 43 -46.84 -12.60 16.18
CA HIS A 43 -47.80 -11.97 17.11
C HIS A 43 -48.27 -10.57 16.58
N PRO A 44 -49.40 -9.99 17.05
CA PRO A 44 -50.68 -9.95 16.34
C PRO A 44 -51.11 -8.52 15.90
N PRO A 45 -52.30 -8.34 15.29
CA PRO A 45 -52.65 -7.14 14.53
C PRO A 45 -53.26 -6.03 15.40
N PHE A 46 -52.88 -4.78 15.16
CA PHE A 46 -53.60 -3.61 15.66
C PHE A 46 -54.52 -3.05 14.57
N ARG A 47 -55.82 -3.05 14.87
CA ARG A 47 -56.92 -2.49 14.07
C ARG A 47 -57.50 -1.26 14.81
N PRO A 48 -58.43 -0.50 14.22
CA PRO A 48 -58.26 0.89 13.82
C PRO A 48 -58.88 1.91 14.79
N ARG A 49 -58.48 3.18 14.70
CA ARG A 49 -59.26 4.32 15.23
C ARG A 49 -59.20 5.52 14.29
N HIS A 50 -60.28 5.71 13.53
CA HIS A 50 -60.89 7.01 13.24
C HIS A 50 -62.08 7.19 14.21
N PRO A 51 -62.73 8.36 14.34
CA PRO A 51 -62.56 9.64 13.63
C PRO A 51 -62.41 10.85 14.58
N LEU A 52 -62.13 12.04 14.04
CA LEU A 52 -62.67 13.33 14.52
C LEU A 52 -62.39 14.41 13.45
N HIS A 53 -63.44 14.90 12.80
CA HIS A 53 -63.48 16.14 12.01
C HIS A 53 -63.40 17.36 12.93
N PRO A 54 -62.86 18.51 12.46
CA PRO A 54 -63.74 19.63 12.08
C PRO A 54 -63.15 20.46 10.88
N PRO A 55 -63.64 21.69 10.60
CA PRO A 55 -64.56 22.10 9.54
C PRO A 55 -63.86 22.76 8.31
N PRO A 56 -64.59 23.17 7.25
CA PRO A 56 -64.00 23.49 5.96
C PRO A 56 -63.48 24.92 5.90
N PHE A 57 -62.22 25.10 5.49
CA PHE A 57 -61.70 26.41 5.11
C PHE A 57 -61.63 26.57 3.58
N ARG A 58 -62.14 27.73 3.18
CA ARG A 58 -62.35 28.24 1.82
C ARG A 58 -61.11 28.14 0.93
N LEU A 59 -61.36 27.74 -0.32
CA LEU A 59 -60.50 27.92 -1.49
C LEU A 59 -60.02 29.37 -1.63
N LEU A 60 -58.71 29.57 -1.60
CA LEU A 60 -58.04 30.73 -2.19
C LEU A 60 -57.26 30.26 -3.42
N ARG A 61 -57.86 30.47 -4.59
CA ARG A 61 -57.22 30.34 -5.91
C ARG A 61 -56.27 31.50 -6.11
N LEU A 62 -54.97 31.27 -6.00
CA LEU A 62 -53.89 32.19 -6.39
C LEU A 62 -52.63 31.30 -6.55
N PHE A 63 -51.87 31.21 -7.64
CA PHE A 63 -51.69 31.96 -8.87
C PHE A 63 -51.37 30.95 -9.99
N HIS A 64 -51.86 31.19 -11.21
CA HIS A 64 -51.24 30.58 -12.39
C HIS A 64 -49.82 31.14 -12.50
N SER A 65 -48.83 30.38 -12.06
CA SER A 65 -47.44 30.67 -12.38
C SER A 65 -47.28 30.48 -13.89
N SER A 66 -46.94 31.57 -14.58
CA SER A 66 -46.75 31.57 -16.03
C SER A 66 -45.76 30.45 -16.40
N PRO A 67 -46.00 29.68 -17.48
CA PRO A 67 -45.14 28.55 -17.87
C PRO A 67 -43.65 28.92 -18.04
N MET A 68 -43.37 30.20 -18.27
CA MET A 68 -42.01 30.75 -18.31
C MET A 68 -41.29 30.74 -16.95
N ALA A 69 -41.96 30.96 -15.81
CA ALA A 69 -41.30 31.00 -14.50
C ALA A 69 -40.83 29.61 -14.04
N SER A 70 -41.63 28.58 -14.36
CA SER A 70 -41.28 27.17 -14.12
C SER A 70 -40.07 26.73 -14.96
N PHE A 71 -39.96 27.23 -16.19
CA PHE A 71 -38.81 26.96 -17.06
C PHE A 71 -37.51 27.58 -16.51
N HIS A 72 -37.54 28.83 -16.04
CA HIS A 72 -36.36 29.48 -15.48
C HIS A 72 -35.91 28.83 -14.16
N ALA A 73 -36.85 28.42 -13.30
CA ALA A 73 -36.52 27.73 -12.05
C ALA A 73 -35.90 26.34 -12.32
N ARG A 74 -36.44 25.57 -13.28
CA ARG A 74 -35.88 24.27 -13.67
C ARG A 74 -34.52 24.41 -14.38
N PHE A 75 -34.36 25.44 -15.20
CA PHE A 75 -33.08 25.74 -15.87
C PHE A 75 -32.01 26.17 -14.86
N MET A 76 -32.34 27.05 -13.91
CA MET A 76 -31.42 27.44 -12.84
C MET A 76 -31.06 26.27 -11.92
N LEU A 77 -32.02 25.39 -11.60
CA LEU A 77 -31.74 24.18 -10.83
C LEU A 77 -30.81 23.22 -11.60
N LEU A 78 -31.01 23.05 -12.92
CA LEU A 78 -30.12 22.25 -13.76
C LEU A 78 -28.70 22.84 -13.81
N VAL A 79 -28.58 24.16 -13.95
CA VAL A 79 -27.29 24.87 -13.95
C VAL A 79 -26.60 24.73 -12.58
N LEU A 80 -27.34 24.86 -11.48
CA LEU A 80 -26.82 24.61 -10.13
C LEU A 80 -26.40 23.15 -9.93
N VAL A 81 -27.15 22.17 -10.43
CA VAL A 81 -26.78 20.74 -10.39
C VAL A 81 -25.53 20.46 -11.25
N LEU A 82 -25.39 21.10 -12.42
CA LEU A 82 -24.21 20.98 -13.27
C LEU A 82 -22.98 21.70 -12.70
N LEU A 83 -23.17 22.81 -11.97
CA LEU A 83 -22.11 23.53 -11.26
C LEU A 83 -21.73 22.90 -9.92
N SER A 84 -22.63 22.12 -9.31
CA SER A 84 -22.41 21.39 -8.06
C SER A 84 -22.01 19.93 -8.27
N ALA A 85 -22.06 19.43 -9.51
CA ALA A 85 -21.39 18.19 -9.86
C ALA A 85 -19.90 18.39 -9.55
N PRO A 86 -19.34 17.70 -8.53
CA PRO A 86 -17.92 17.79 -8.30
C PRO A 86 -17.27 17.33 -9.59
N LEU A 87 -16.43 18.19 -10.19
CA LEU A 87 -15.40 17.75 -11.10
C LEU A 87 -14.65 16.65 -10.33
N SER A 88 -15.04 15.39 -10.57
CA SER A 88 -14.31 14.25 -10.04
C SER A 88 -13.01 14.28 -10.81
N VAL A 89 -12.05 14.99 -10.24
CA VAL A 89 -10.69 15.02 -10.72
C VAL A 89 -10.18 13.59 -10.61
N HIS A 90 -10.06 12.94 -11.75
CA HIS A 90 -9.55 11.58 -11.81
C HIS A 90 -8.05 11.66 -11.53
N ALA A 91 -7.66 11.41 -10.28
CA ALA A 91 -6.25 11.25 -9.94
C ALA A 91 -5.83 9.84 -10.35
N GLY A 92 -4.97 9.72 -11.37
CA GLY A 92 -4.45 8.44 -11.83
C GLY A 92 -3.25 7.97 -11.01
N ILE A 93 -3.07 6.65 -10.88
CA ILE A 93 -1.87 6.09 -10.24
C ILE A 93 -0.73 6.15 -11.24
N ILE A 94 0.35 6.85 -10.90
CA ILE A 94 1.54 7.02 -11.75
C ILE A 94 2.72 6.15 -11.30
N GLN A 95 2.69 5.65 -10.05
CA GLN A 95 3.67 4.71 -9.50
C GLN A 95 3.07 3.86 -8.37
N LEU A 96 3.56 2.63 -8.26
CA LEU A 96 3.38 1.76 -7.11
C LEU A 96 4.74 1.42 -6.52
N GLN A 97 4.84 1.48 -5.19
CA GLN A 97 5.98 0.97 -4.46
C GLN A 97 5.51 -0.04 -3.41
N ILE A 98 6.07 -1.24 -3.41
CA ILE A 98 5.63 -2.37 -2.60
C ILE A 98 6.80 -2.83 -1.73
N VAL A 99 6.69 -2.62 -0.41
CA VAL A 99 7.64 -3.17 0.56
C VAL A 99 6.97 -4.38 1.19
N HIS A 100 7.59 -5.56 1.13
CA HIS A 100 6.96 -6.77 1.65
C HIS A 100 7.90 -7.62 2.50
N ARG A 101 7.33 -8.34 3.46
CA ARG A 101 8.02 -9.40 4.21
C ARG A 101 8.20 -10.59 3.26
N HIS A 102 9.33 -11.28 3.39
CA HIS A 102 9.50 -12.61 2.80
C HIS A 102 8.39 -13.60 3.24
N GLY A 103 8.30 -14.73 2.53
CA GLY A 103 7.30 -15.76 2.82
C GLY A 103 7.70 -16.69 3.97
N ALA A 104 6.83 -17.66 4.26
CA ALA A 104 7.08 -18.71 5.24
C ALA A 104 8.40 -19.44 4.98
N ARG A 105 9.14 -19.69 6.06
CA ARG A 105 10.51 -20.20 6.06
C ARG A 105 10.79 -21.01 7.32
N HIS A 106 11.91 -21.71 7.34
CA HIS A 106 12.42 -22.37 8.53
C HIS A 106 12.61 -21.38 9.69
N ALA A 107 12.59 -21.92 10.92
CA ALA A 107 12.73 -21.14 12.13
C ALA A 107 14.05 -20.37 12.11
N LEU A 108 14.01 -19.12 12.57
CA LEU A 108 15.22 -18.34 12.81
C LEU A 108 15.52 -18.31 14.30
N LYS A 109 16.78 -18.48 14.64
CA LYS A 109 17.29 -18.16 15.97
C LYS A 109 17.76 -16.71 15.97
N LYS A 110 17.16 -15.89 16.84
CA LYS A 110 17.55 -14.50 17.05
C LYS A 110 18.18 -14.28 18.40
N ASN A 111 19.15 -13.39 18.42
CA ASN A 111 19.63 -12.77 19.65
C ASN A 111 18.66 -11.64 20.06
N PRO A 112 18.16 -11.64 21.30
CA PRO A 112 17.24 -10.60 21.77
C PRO A 112 17.81 -9.18 21.69
N THR A 113 19.13 -9.04 21.84
CA THR A 113 19.83 -7.76 21.96
C THR A 113 20.68 -7.39 20.74
N ASP A 114 21.04 -8.35 19.89
CA ASP A 114 21.80 -8.11 18.65
C ASP A 114 20.98 -8.45 17.39
N PRO A 115 20.44 -7.45 16.67
CA PRO A 115 19.66 -7.69 15.45
C PRO A 115 20.52 -8.11 14.24
N ARG A 116 21.85 -8.11 14.35
CA ARG A 116 22.76 -8.56 13.27
C ARG A 116 22.74 -10.07 13.06
N GLU A 117 22.33 -10.85 14.05
CA GLU A 117 22.33 -12.31 13.96
C GLU A 117 21.21 -12.88 13.06
N GLU A 118 20.32 -12.03 12.53
CA GLU A 118 19.27 -12.40 11.56
C GLU A 118 19.79 -12.78 10.15
N THR A 119 21.06 -13.15 10.03
CA THR A 119 21.78 -13.35 8.77
C THR A 119 21.91 -14.81 8.35
N ARG A 120 21.57 -15.77 9.21
CA ARG A 120 21.59 -17.18 8.84
C ARG A 120 20.58 -17.45 7.71
N SER A 121 21.00 -18.21 6.70
CA SER A 121 20.11 -18.69 5.63
C SER A 121 19.04 -19.59 6.25
N GLY A 122 17.82 -19.08 6.33
CA GLY A 122 16.63 -19.89 6.56
C GLY A 122 16.02 -20.19 5.20
N SER A 123 16.09 -21.45 4.76
CA SER A 123 15.47 -21.88 3.52
C SER A 123 13.97 -21.58 3.54
N MET A 124 13.43 -21.17 2.40
CA MET A 124 12.03 -20.83 2.25
C MET A 124 11.19 -22.09 2.02
N TYR A 125 10.01 -22.18 2.63
CA TYR A 125 9.09 -23.29 2.36
C TYR A 125 8.33 -23.05 1.05
N PRO A 126 7.83 -24.11 0.38
CA PRO A 126 6.93 -23.96 -0.77
C PRO A 126 5.73 -23.07 -0.45
N LYS A 127 5.21 -23.15 0.78
CA LYS A 127 4.12 -22.28 1.23
C LYS A 127 4.50 -20.80 1.22
N GLY A 128 5.75 -20.48 1.55
CA GLY A 128 6.26 -19.12 1.43
C GLY A 128 6.25 -18.62 -0.01
N ILE A 129 6.58 -19.49 -0.97
CA ILE A 129 6.55 -19.13 -2.40
C ILE A 129 5.11 -18.80 -2.82
N GLU A 130 4.16 -19.66 -2.43
CA GLU A 130 2.72 -19.45 -2.69
C GLU A 130 2.23 -18.11 -2.11
N GLN A 131 2.65 -17.75 -0.89
CA GLN A 131 2.27 -16.48 -0.26
C GLN A 131 2.72 -15.26 -1.07
N LEU A 132 3.91 -15.31 -1.70
CA LEU A 132 4.42 -14.19 -2.49
C LEU A 132 3.88 -14.20 -3.92
N GLN A 133 3.57 -15.38 -4.47
CA GLN A 133 2.80 -15.47 -5.70
C GLN A 133 1.42 -14.85 -5.54
N LYS A 134 0.73 -15.10 -4.41
CA LYS A 134 -0.56 -14.44 -4.10
C LYS A 134 -0.45 -12.92 -4.04
N LEU A 135 0.62 -12.38 -3.46
CA LEU A 135 0.86 -10.94 -3.46
C LEU A 135 1.11 -10.42 -4.90
N GLY A 136 1.94 -11.11 -5.69
CA GLY A 136 2.21 -10.74 -7.08
C GLY A 136 0.97 -10.79 -7.97
N ASP A 137 0.16 -11.84 -7.84
CA ASP A 137 -1.13 -12.00 -8.52
C ASP A 137 -2.10 -10.90 -8.09
N TYR A 138 -2.18 -10.59 -6.79
CA TYR A 138 -3.00 -9.49 -6.30
C TYR A 138 -2.59 -8.16 -6.97
N ILE A 139 -1.30 -7.81 -6.99
CA ILE A 139 -0.84 -6.57 -7.64
C ILE A 139 -1.14 -6.59 -9.14
N ARG A 140 -0.90 -7.72 -9.82
CA ARG A 140 -1.19 -7.89 -11.25
C ARG A 140 -2.66 -7.64 -11.54
N GLN A 141 -3.55 -8.34 -10.85
CA GLN A 141 -4.99 -8.23 -11.08
C GLN A 141 -5.50 -6.84 -10.75
N GLN A 142 -5.13 -6.30 -9.58
CA GLN A 142 -5.67 -5.03 -9.13
C GLN A 142 -5.18 -3.84 -9.94
N TYR A 143 -3.90 -3.80 -10.31
CA TYR A 143 -3.32 -2.57 -10.87
C TYR A 143 -3.01 -2.68 -12.36
N ILE A 144 -2.60 -3.85 -12.86
CA ILE A 144 -2.16 -4.01 -14.25
C ILE A 144 -3.31 -4.47 -15.14
N VAL A 145 -4.01 -5.54 -14.77
CA VAL A 145 -5.13 -6.09 -15.57
C VAL A 145 -6.31 -5.14 -15.58
N ASN A 146 -6.60 -4.50 -14.45
CA ASN A 146 -7.64 -3.48 -14.34
C ASN A 146 -7.20 -2.09 -14.85
N ASP A 147 -6.01 -1.96 -15.43
CA ASP A 147 -5.50 -0.72 -16.04
C ASP A 147 -5.55 0.50 -15.10
N LEU A 148 -5.23 0.31 -13.81
CA LEU A 148 -5.25 1.39 -12.82
C LEU A 148 -3.94 2.17 -12.74
N ILE A 149 -2.82 1.55 -13.12
CA ILE A 149 -1.51 2.21 -13.16
C ILE A 149 -1.17 2.72 -14.55
N TRP A 150 -0.91 4.02 -14.64
CA TRP A 150 -0.62 4.69 -15.90
C TRP A 150 0.62 4.12 -16.59
N GLY A 151 0.45 3.77 -17.87
CA GLY A 151 1.55 3.40 -18.76
C GLY A 151 2.10 1.99 -18.56
N VAL A 152 1.46 1.13 -17.75
CA VAL A 152 1.87 -0.27 -17.53
C VAL A 152 0.89 -1.21 -18.20
N LYS A 153 1.40 -2.20 -18.93
CA LYS A 153 0.59 -3.20 -19.64
C LYS A 153 0.72 -4.60 -19.03
N PRO A 154 -0.26 -5.49 -19.25
CA PRO A 154 -0.20 -6.89 -18.81
C PRO A 154 0.98 -7.70 -19.35
N ALA A 155 1.50 -7.33 -20.53
CA ALA A 155 2.73 -7.87 -21.12
C ALA A 155 3.92 -6.97 -20.75
N TYR A 156 5.04 -7.57 -20.36
CA TYR A 156 6.24 -6.82 -20.00
C TYR A 156 7.05 -6.48 -21.25
N ASN A 157 6.83 -5.27 -21.75
CA ASN A 157 7.47 -4.80 -22.98
C ASN A 157 8.53 -3.71 -22.73
N GLU A 158 8.52 -3.08 -21.55
CA GLU A 158 9.40 -1.95 -21.23
C GLU A 158 10.15 -2.21 -19.92
N PRO A 159 11.48 -2.09 -19.90
CA PRO A 159 12.27 -2.24 -18.67
C PRO A 159 11.83 -1.30 -17.53
N SER A 160 11.31 -0.12 -17.87
CA SER A 160 10.81 0.87 -16.91
C SER A 160 9.47 0.51 -16.27
N TYR A 161 8.86 -0.63 -16.58
CA TYR A 161 7.64 -1.04 -15.86
C TYR A 161 7.94 -1.46 -14.42
N VAL A 162 9.05 -2.17 -14.20
CA VAL A 162 9.31 -2.81 -12.91
C VAL A 162 10.77 -2.67 -12.51
N ALA A 163 11.02 -2.24 -11.29
CA ALA A 163 12.26 -2.49 -10.57
C ALA A 163 12.00 -3.39 -9.37
N SER A 164 12.94 -4.30 -9.12
CA SER A 164 12.91 -5.23 -7.98
C SER A 164 14.20 -5.07 -7.18
N TYR A 165 14.06 -4.87 -5.88
CA TYR A 165 15.16 -4.72 -4.93
C TYR A 165 14.96 -5.68 -3.76
N SER A 166 16.04 -6.25 -3.26
CA SER A 166 15.99 -7.22 -2.17
C SER A 166 17.18 -7.04 -1.24
N SER A 167 17.00 -7.38 0.03
CA SER A 167 18.16 -7.61 0.90
C SER A 167 18.90 -8.88 0.45
N ASN A 168 20.20 -8.96 0.73
CA ASN A 168 21.05 -10.05 0.27
C ASN A 168 20.89 -11.34 1.11
N LEU A 169 19.69 -11.92 1.15
CA LEU A 169 19.41 -13.18 1.83
C LEU A 169 18.56 -14.09 0.94
N ASP A 170 18.82 -15.39 0.96
CA ASP A 170 18.13 -16.36 0.10
C ASP A 170 16.61 -16.23 0.18
N ARG A 171 16.06 -16.12 1.39
CA ARG A 171 14.61 -16.00 1.61
C ARG A 171 13.99 -14.76 0.97
N THR A 172 14.69 -13.63 0.92
CA THR A 172 14.19 -12.39 0.29
C THR A 172 14.44 -12.41 -1.21
N LEU A 173 15.53 -12.99 -1.68
CA LEU A 173 15.78 -13.18 -3.12
C LEU A 173 14.75 -14.13 -3.75
N ILE A 174 14.45 -15.25 -3.11
CA ILE A 174 13.42 -16.20 -3.56
C ILE A 174 12.03 -15.56 -3.47
N SER A 175 11.75 -14.79 -2.42
CA SER A 175 10.47 -14.07 -2.27
C SER A 175 10.25 -13.05 -3.40
N ALA A 176 11.28 -12.28 -3.76
CA ALA A 176 11.22 -11.35 -4.89
C ALA A 176 10.91 -12.08 -6.20
N ARG A 177 11.61 -13.19 -6.48
CA ARG A 177 11.35 -14.00 -7.67
C ARG A 177 9.94 -14.60 -7.68
N ALA A 178 9.46 -15.09 -6.55
CA ALA A 178 8.11 -15.62 -6.42
C ALA A 178 7.04 -14.54 -6.72
N PHE A 179 7.21 -13.34 -6.15
CA PHE A 179 6.36 -12.19 -6.45
C PHE A 179 6.37 -11.84 -7.95
N LEU A 180 7.56 -11.69 -8.55
CA LEU A 180 7.71 -11.35 -9.96
C LEU A 180 7.12 -12.42 -10.89
N SER A 181 7.23 -13.71 -10.53
CA SER A 181 6.67 -14.82 -11.29
C SER A 181 5.14 -14.79 -11.39
N ALA A 182 4.47 -14.18 -10.41
CA ALA A 182 3.03 -13.97 -10.44
C ALA A 182 2.67 -12.61 -11.06
N LEU A 183 3.49 -11.58 -10.84
CA LEU A 183 3.28 -10.25 -11.41
C LEU A 183 3.36 -10.27 -12.95
N TYR A 184 4.34 -10.96 -13.51
CA TYR A 184 4.57 -11.14 -14.95
C TYR A 184 4.96 -12.60 -15.27
N PRO A 185 3.98 -13.52 -15.38
CA PRO A 185 4.25 -14.96 -15.51
C PRO A 185 5.16 -15.35 -16.68
N ASN A 186 5.03 -14.67 -17.82
CA ASN A 186 5.78 -15.01 -19.03
C ASN A 186 7.15 -14.30 -19.11
N ASP A 187 7.37 -13.24 -18.33
CA ASP A 187 8.49 -12.32 -18.51
C ASP A 187 9.30 -12.08 -17.22
N SER A 188 8.94 -12.73 -16.10
CA SER A 188 9.59 -12.52 -14.80
C SER A 188 11.12 -12.71 -14.84
N HIS A 189 11.61 -13.62 -15.68
CA HIS A 189 13.04 -13.86 -15.90
C HIS A 189 13.80 -12.65 -16.50
N ARG A 190 13.08 -11.71 -17.13
CA ARG A 190 13.63 -10.49 -17.74
C ARG A 190 13.73 -9.34 -16.72
N ILE A 191 13.15 -9.50 -15.53
CA ILE A 191 13.15 -8.49 -14.47
C ILE A 191 14.20 -8.90 -13.43
N PRO A 192 15.39 -8.28 -13.41
CA PRO A 192 16.42 -8.63 -12.44
C PRO A 192 16.05 -8.12 -11.05
N THR A 193 16.20 -8.99 -10.03
CA THR A 193 16.20 -8.57 -8.62
C THR A 193 17.57 -8.04 -8.25
N ARG A 194 17.64 -6.77 -7.85
CA ARG A 194 18.87 -6.08 -7.46
C ARG A 194 19.07 -6.16 -5.96
N VAL A 195 20.32 -6.28 -5.54
CA VAL A 195 20.71 -6.19 -4.14
C VAL A 195 21.33 -4.81 -3.90
N TYR A 196 20.87 -4.10 -2.87
CA TYR A 196 21.41 -2.76 -2.59
C TYR A 196 22.86 -2.79 -2.13
N ASN A 197 23.15 -3.62 -1.14
CA ASN A 197 24.46 -3.77 -0.51
C ASN A 197 24.59 -5.20 0.02
N GLU A 198 25.81 -5.60 0.37
CA GLU A 198 26.01 -6.76 1.22
C GLU A 198 25.25 -6.62 2.54
N VAL A 199 24.91 -7.76 3.14
CA VAL A 199 24.11 -7.87 4.36
C VAL A 199 24.60 -6.92 5.46
N GLN A 200 25.91 -6.86 5.69
CA GLN A 200 26.49 -6.05 6.75
C GLN A 200 26.55 -4.55 6.41
N TYR A 201 26.16 -4.13 5.22
CA TYR A 201 26.17 -2.70 4.81
C TYR A 201 24.80 -2.23 4.29
N ASP A 202 23.76 -3.05 4.42
CA ASP A 202 22.41 -2.74 3.93
C ASP A 202 21.67 -1.80 4.89
N TRP A 203 22.03 -0.51 4.84
CA TRP A 203 21.39 0.56 5.61
C TRP A 203 20.02 0.97 5.05
N ARG A 204 19.65 0.50 3.85
CA ARG A 204 18.36 0.81 3.22
C ARG A 204 17.28 -0.16 3.70
N ILE A 205 17.38 -1.44 3.37
CA ILE A 205 16.36 -2.44 3.72
C ILE A 205 16.59 -3.00 5.13
N ARG A 206 17.85 -3.13 5.55
CA ARG A 206 18.25 -3.74 6.83
C ARG A 206 18.90 -2.76 7.81
N GLY A 207 18.59 -1.46 7.71
CA GLY A 207 19.10 -0.45 8.63
C GLY A 207 18.88 -0.80 10.11
N TYR A 208 17.78 -1.49 10.42
CA TYR A 208 17.47 -2.00 11.77
C TYR A 208 18.51 -3.00 12.31
N ALA A 209 19.18 -3.75 11.43
CA ALA A 209 20.12 -4.79 11.81
C ALA A 209 21.52 -4.20 12.06
N ILE A 210 21.89 -3.13 11.35
CA ILE A 210 23.28 -2.62 11.35
C ILE A 210 23.43 -1.30 12.13
N CYS A 211 22.49 -1.00 13.02
CA CYS A 211 22.47 0.23 13.81
C CYS A 211 22.91 -0.03 15.26
N PRO A 212 24.17 0.27 15.65
CA PRO A 212 24.66 0.03 17.00
C PRO A 212 23.81 0.71 18.08
N LYS A 213 23.41 1.97 17.86
CA LYS A 213 22.56 2.69 18.80
C LYS A 213 21.22 1.98 19.05
N LEU A 214 20.59 1.42 18.01
CA LEU A 214 19.34 0.67 18.18
C LEU A 214 19.58 -0.60 19.02
N ALA A 215 20.68 -1.32 18.79
CA ALA A 215 21.04 -2.48 19.61
C ALA A 215 21.24 -2.09 21.09
N SER A 216 21.90 -0.97 21.38
CA SER A 216 22.02 -0.44 22.75
C SER A 216 20.65 -0.14 23.37
N ARG A 217 19.71 0.41 22.60
CA ARG A 217 18.34 0.68 23.07
C ARG A 217 17.54 -0.59 23.39
N PHE A 218 17.86 -1.74 22.77
CA PHE A 218 17.23 -3.02 23.13
C PHE A 218 17.66 -3.48 24.53
N ALA A 219 18.94 -3.32 24.86
CA ALA A 219 19.47 -3.63 26.19
C ALA A 219 18.84 -2.73 27.27
N GLU A 220 18.59 -1.46 26.95
CA GLU A 220 17.88 -0.55 27.86
C GLU A 220 16.40 -0.97 28.05
N PHE A 221 15.71 -1.32 26.97
CA PHE A 221 14.30 -1.75 27.03
C PHE A 221 14.07 -2.95 27.94
N VAL A 222 14.93 -3.98 27.88
CA VAL A 222 14.80 -5.14 28.79
C VAL A 222 15.05 -4.77 30.27
N ALA A 223 15.70 -3.63 30.54
CA ALA A 223 15.89 -3.12 31.89
C ALA A 223 14.72 -2.26 32.40
N GLU A 224 13.80 -1.83 31.52
CA GLU A 224 12.69 -0.94 31.85
C GLU A 224 11.62 -1.59 32.73
N LYS A 225 10.89 -0.75 33.49
CA LYS A 225 9.80 -1.19 34.36
C LYS A 225 8.68 -1.89 33.60
N GLN A 226 8.34 -1.40 32.40
CA GLN A 226 7.28 -1.98 31.58
C GLN A 226 7.65 -3.41 31.14
N PHE A 227 8.89 -3.63 30.69
CA PHE A 227 9.36 -4.96 30.35
C PHE A 227 9.36 -5.89 31.56
N LYS A 228 9.94 -5.45 32.69
CA LYS A 228 9.95 -6.23 33.94
C LYS A 228 8.55 -6.60 34.45
N GLN A 229 7.55 -5.76 34.20
CA GLN A 229 6.17 -6.07 34.54
C GLN A 229 5.61 -7.17 33.62
N ARG A 230 5.81 -7.06 32.31
CA ARG A 230 5.42 -8.10 31.35
C ARG A 230 6.12 -9.43 31.59
N ASP A 231 7.40 -9.40 31.94
CA ASP A 231 8.16 -10.61 32.26
C ASP A 231 7.59 -11.35 33.48
N LYS A 232 7.09 -10.63 34.49
CA LYS A 232 6.38 -11.25 35.62
C LYS A 232 5.04 -11.87 35.22
N GLU A 233 4.30 -11.24 34.30
CA GLU A 233 2.97 -11.66 33.85
C GLU A 233 3.04 -12.86 32.90
N ASP A 234 3.98 -12.83 31.95
CA ASP A 234 4.01 -13.70 30.78
C ASP A 234 5.28 -14.56 30.69
N GLY A 235 6.35 -14.23 31.41
CA GLY A 235 7.64 -14.91 31.30
C GLY A 235 7.57 -16.40 31.64
N LYS A 236 6.77 -16.79 32.65
CA LYS A 236 6.56 -18.22 32.98
C LYS A 236 5.90 -18.99 31.84
N PHE A 237 4.88 -18.41 31.23
CA PHE A 237 4.18 -19.01 30.09
C PHE A 237 5.15 -19.21 28.91
N VAL A 238 5.93 -18.17 28.57
CA VAL A 238 6.93 -18.27 27.49
C VAL A 238 8.02 -19.30 27.82
N ALA A 239 8.50 -19.35 29.07
CA ALA A 239 9.53 -20.31 29.49
C ALA A 239 9.06 -21.77 29.38
N GLU A 240 7.81 -22.07 29.77
CA GLU A 240 7.22 -23.40 29.61
C GLU A 240 7.13 -23.82 28.14
N LEU A 241 6.72 -22.90 27.27
CA LEU A 241 6.68 -23.13 25.83
C LEU A 241 8.08 -23.33 25.22
N ALA A 242 9.06 -22.52 25.62
CA ALA A 242 10.45 -22.67 25.20
C ALA A 242 11.03 -24.03 25.62
N LYS A 243 10.71 -24.48 26.84
CA LYS A 243 11.09 -25.81 27.33
C LYS A 243 10.49 -26.93 26.49
N ASN A 244 9.21 -26.82 26.08
CA ASN A 244 8.56 -27.80 25.21
C ASN A 244 9.22 -27.88 23.82
N LEU A 245 9.81 -26.77 23.35
CA LEU A 245 10.62 -26.71 22.13
C LEU A 245 12.09 -27.12 22.35
N ALA A 246 12.44 -27.60 23.55
CA ALA A 246 13.80 -27.96 23.94
C ALA A 246 14.81 -26.81 23.80
N HIS A 247 14.38 -25.56 24.01
CA HIS A 247 15.31 -24.42 24.13
C HIS A 247 16.19 -24.60 25.38
N PRO A 248 17.46 -24.16 25.34
CA PRO A 248 18.33 -24.29 26.50
C PRO A 248 17.87 -23.35 27.64
N PRO A 249 18.18 -23.65 28.91
CA PRO A 249 17.63 -22.92 30.07
C PRO A 249 17.83 -21.40 30.02
N GLU A 250 18.94 -20.92 29.50
CA GLU A 250 19.26 -19.50 29.34
C GLU A 250 18.37 -18.78 28.33
N GLU A 251 17.70 -19.50 27.43
CA GLU A 251 16.76 -18.96 26.42
C GLU A 251 15.30 -19.11 26.85
N GLN A 252 15.01 -19.76 27.99
CA GLN A 252 13.64 -19.96 28.50
C GLN A 252 13.15 -18.73 29.28
N ASN A 253 13.05 -17.57 28.60
CA ASN A 253 12.59 -16.32 29.20
C ASN A 253 11.93 -15.39 28.16
N LEU A 254 11.28 -14.33 28.62
CA LEU A 254 10.51 -13.42 27.76
C LEU A 254 11.37 -12.74 26.67
N GLN A 255 12.68 -12.53 26.88
CA GLN A 255 13.52 -11.89 25.86
C GLN A 255 13.64 -12.73 24.59
N HIS A 256 13.47 -14.05 24.69
CA HIS A 256 13.52 -14.98 23.55
C HIS A 256 12.13 -15.32 22.99
N VAL A 257 11.08 -14.60 23.38
CA VAL A 257 9.70 -14.90 22.95
C VAL A 257 9.54 -14.98 21.43
N PHE A 258 10.31 -14.20 20.66
CA PHE A 258 10.30 -14.31 19.20
C PHE A 258 10.67 -15.71 18.72
N ASN A 259 11.73 -16.32 19.27
CA ASN A 259 12.18 -17.64 18.83
C ASN A 259 11.11 -18.69 19.12
N VAL A 260 10.48 -18.61 20.30
CA VAL A 260 9.35 -19.47 20.70
C VAL A 260 8.17 -19.30 19.75
N TYR A 261 7.78 -18.05 19.48
CA TYR A 261 6.70 -17.71 18.56
C TYR A 261 6.96 -18.17 17.12
N ASP A 262 8.17 -17.96 16.60
CA ASP A 262 8.55 -18.33 15.22
C ASP A 262 8.50 -19.86 15.05
N GLU A 263 8.95 -20.63 16.04
CA GLU A 263 8.87 -22.09 16.03
C GLU A 263 7.44 -22.63 16.19
N TYR A 264 6.64 -22.09 17.11
CA TYR A 264 5.23 -22.47 17.21
C TYR A 264 4.42 -22.04 15.97
N THR A 265 4.78 -20.96 15.28
CA THR A 265 4.16 -20.63 14.00
C THR A 265 4.39 -21.74 12.97
N ILE A 266 5.56 -22.38 12.96
CA ILE A 266 5.86 -23.52 12.08
C ILE A 266 5.04 -24.75 12.49
N VAL A 267 5.00 -25.08 13.78
CA VAL A 267 4.23 -26.22 14.33
C VAL A 267 2.73 -26.06 14.05
N GLN A 268 2.16 -24.88 14.26
CA GLN A 268 0.73 -24.62 14.09
C GLN A 268 0.28 -24.81 12.64
N ASN A 269 1.11 -24.38 11.69
CA ASN A 269 0.79 -24.38 10.27
C ASN A 269 1.32 -25.60 9.51
N ASP A 270 1.92 -26.59 10.20
CA ASP A 270 2.51 -27.79 9.61
C ASP A 270 3.51 -27.48 8.48
N TYR A 271 4.28 -26.40 8.62
CA TYR A 271 5.22 -25.98 7.58
C TYR A 271 6.44 -26.92 7.47
N ASP A 272 6.75 -27.66 8.54
CA ASP A 272 7.88 -28.57 8.63
C ASP A 272 7.43 -29.89 9.27
N SER A 273 7.64 -30.99 8.55
CA SER A 273 7.30 -32.36 8.99
C SER A 273 8.50 -33.14 9.53
N SER A 274 9.59 -32.45 9.89
CA SER A 274 10.75 -33.06 10.53
C SER A 274 10.39 -33.63 11.92
N ALA A 275 11.17 -34.62 12.36
CA ALA A 275 10.99 -35.23 13.67
C ALA A 275 11.03 -34.21 14.83
N LYS A 276 11.78 -33.11 14.66
CA LYS A 276 11.86 -32.02 15.63
C LYS A 276 10.47 -31.42 15.90
N TYR A 277 9.74 -31.03 14.85
CA TYR A 277 8.45 -30.35 15.00
C TYR A 277 7.28 -31.31 15.14
N ASN A 278 7.34 -32.51 14.56
CA ASN A 278 6.32 -33.54 14.75
C ASN A 278 6.20 -34.02 16.20
N ALA A 279 7.27 -33.91 17.00
CA ALA A 279 7.26 -34.27 18.41
C ALA A 279 6.61 -33.21 19.31
N VAL A 280 6.36 -32.00 18.78
CA VAL A 280 5.81 -30.87 19.54
C VAL A 280 4.31 -30.77 19.26
N SER A 281 3.50 -30.90 20.32
CA SER A 281 2.06 -30.72 20.21
C SER A 281 1.69 -29.28 19.81
N LYS A 282 0.67 -29.15 18.96
CA LYS A 282 0.07 -27.86 18.66
C LYS A 282 -0.52 -27.24 19.93
N LEU A 283 -0.31 -25.94 20.11
CA LEU A 283 -0.99 -25.13 21.12
C LEU A 283 -2.49 -25.05 20.86
N SER A 284 -3.25 -24.88 21.94
CA SER A 284 -4.66 -24.50 21.88
C SER A 284 -4.79 -23.12 21.22
N GLN A 285 -5.96 -22.81 20.63
CA GLN A 285 -6.19 -21.50 20.03
C GLN A 285 -5.99 -20.33 21.02
N PRO A 286 -6.46 -20.42 22.28
CA PRO A 286 -6.17 -19.39 23.29
C PRO A 286 -4.67 -19.22 23.56
N ASP A 287 -3.91 -20.32 23.70
CA ASP A 287 -2.47 -20.24 23.99
C ASP A 287 -1.68 -19.67 22.82
N MET A 288 -2.00 -20.07 21.58
CA MET A 288 -1.37 -19.50 20.40
C MET A 288 -1.71 -18.01 20.24
N THR A 289 -2.94 -17.62 20.56
CA THR A 289 -3.35 -16.21 20.56
C THR A 289 -2.58 -15.42 21.62
N ARG A 290 -2.43 -15.96 22.83
CA ARG A 290 -1.65 -15.34 23.90
C ARG A 290 -0.18 -15.20 23.51
N LEU A 291 0.44 -16.27 23.00
CA LEU A 291 1.84 -16.23 22.52
C LEU A 291 2.02 -15.18 21.43
N THR A 292 1.09 -15.11 20.48
CA THR A 292 1.11 -14.11 19.40
C THR A 292 1.03 -12.70 19.98
N GLN A 293 0.12 -12.43 20.92
CA GLN A 293 0.00 -11.10 21.55
C GLN A 293 1.26 -10.68 22.33
N ILE A 294 1.91 -11.62 23.01
CA ILE A 294 3.15 -11.35 23.74
C ILE A 294 4.29 -11.04 22.74
N ALA A 295 4.42 -11.85 21.69
CA ALA A 295 5.43 -11.65 20.64
C ALA A 295 5.20 -10.34 19.87
N ASP A 296 3.94 -10.04 19.54
CA ASP A 296 3.51 -8.80 18.88
C ASP A 296 3.90 -7.59 19.73
N TRP A 297 3.56 -7.59 21.01
CA TRP A 297 3.95 -6.52 21.93
C TRP A 297 5.48 -6.37 22.01
N TYR A 298 6.20 -7.48 22.20
CA TYR A 298 7.66 -7.45 22.34
C TYR A 298 8.33 -6.89 21.07
N GLU A 299 8.00 -7.42 19.90
CA GLU A 299 8.65 -7.03 18.64
C GLU A 299 8.21 -5.65 18.13
N SER A 300 6.92 -5.30 18.26
CA SER A 300 6.46 -3.95 17.87
C SER A 300 7.03 -2.86 18.79
N THR A 301 7.17 -3.13 20.09
CA THR A 301 7.81 -2.20 21.04
C THR A 301 9.31 -2.10 20.75
N LYS A 302 9.98 -3.24 20.54
CA LYS A 302 11.40 -3.31 20.20
C LYS A 302 11.75 -2.57 18.92
N PHE A 303 10.87 -2.53 17.91
CA PHE A 303 11.13 -1.78 16.67
C PHE A 303 10.41 -0.43 16.60
N SER A 304 9.85 0.04 17.72
CA SER A 304 9.10 1.30 17.79
C SER A 304 10.02 2.51 17.82
N PHE A 305 9.76 3.45 16.91
CA PHE A 305 10.36 4.79 16.99
C PHE A 305 9.99 5.52 18.29
N ALA A 306 8.74 5.37 18.77
CA ALA A 306 8.28 6.03 19.99
C ALA A 306 9.01 5.55 21.25
N THR A 307 9.47 4.30 21.25
CA THR A 307 10.20 3.71 22.39
C THR A 307 11.68 4.10 22.35
N HIS A 308 12.34 3.97 21.21
CA HIS A 308 13.80 4.07 21.15
C HIS A 308 14.33 5.40 20.63
N ASN A 309 13.49 6.17 19.94
CA ASN A 309 13.86 7.40 19.25
C ASN A 309 15.09 7.21 18.32
N VAL A 310 15.12 6.08 17.60
CA VAL A 310 16.16 5.77 16.60
C VAL A 310 15.48 5.53 15.25
N ARG A 311 15.91 6.27 14.21
CA ARG A 311 15.25 6.30 12.90
C ARG A 311 15.98 5.46 11.87
N VAL A 312 15.89 4.14 12.02
CA VAL A 312 16.64 3.18 11.19
C VAL A 312 16.09 2.96 9.79
N ALA A 313 14.84 3.37 9.50
CA ALA A 313 14.22 3.20 8.17
C ALA A 313 14.43 4.41 7.23
N ARG A 314 15.23 5.42 7.65
CA ARG A 314 15.49 6.62 6.85
C ARG A 314 16.02 6.31 5.45
N GLY A 315 16.86 5.28 5.31
CA GLY A 315 17.42 4.92 4.01
C GLY A 315 16.37 4.48 3.00
N LEU A 316 15.52 3.51 3.37
CA LEU A 316 14.42 3.07 2.52
C LEU A 316 13.39 4.20 2.29
N LEU A 317 13.09 4.99 3.33
CA LEU A 317 12.14 6.10 3.19
C LEU A 317 12.63 7.16 2.20
N LYS A 318 13.93 7.49 2.21
CA LYS A 318 14.54 8.38 1.22
C LYS A 318 14.42 7.85 -0.20
N GLU A 319 14.66 6.55 -0.38
CA GLU A 319 14.54 5.89 -1.68
C GLU A 319 13.09 5.99 -2.19
N ILE A 320 12.12 5.69 -1.33
CA ILE A 320 10.70 5.78 -1.63
C ILE A 320 10.31 7.19 -2.08
N GLU A 321 10.73 8.21 -1.31
CA GLU A 321 10.47 9.61 -1.64
C GLU A 321 11.12 10.04 -2.95
N ASN A 322 12.39 9.66 -3.18
CA ASN A 322 13.10 10.00 -4.40
C ASN A 322 12.37 9.44 -5.63
N HIS A 323 11.89 8.20 -5.56
CA HIS A 323 11.11 7.61 -6.65
C HIS A 323 9.76 8.31 -6.85
N ALA A 324 9.06 8.66 -5.76
CA ALA A 324 7.78 9.38 -5.84
C ALA A 324 7.94 10.80 -6.42
N VAL A 325 9.08 11.45 -6.17
CA VAL A 325 9.40 12.77 -6.74
C VAL A 325 9.77 12.68 -8.23
N ASN A 326 10.46 11.62 -8.64
CA ASN A 326 11.04 11.54 -9.99
C ASN A 326 10.15 10.89 -11.06
N VAL A 327 9.00 10.29 -10.68
CA VAL A 327 8.20 9.44 -11.61
C VAL A 327 7.51 10.16 -12.79
N ASP A 328 7.50 11.50 -12.81
CA ASP A 328 7.10 12.30 -13.98
C ASP A 328 8.21 13.21 -14.52
N SER A 329 9.47 12.95 -14.18
CA SER A 329 10.57 13.71 -14.76
C SER A 329 10.83 13.24 -16.19
N ASP A 330 10.86 14.18 -17.16
CA ASP A 330 11.28 13.97 -18.56
C ASP A 330 12.78 13.63 -18.69
N SER A 331 13.36 13.01 -17.65
CA SER A 331 14.76 12.60 -17.68
C SER A 331 14.93 11.42 -18.64
N ASP A 332 16.09 11.34 -19.31
CA ASP A 332 16.46 10.24 -20.20
C ASP A 332 16.45 8.84 -19.53
N LYS A 333 16.23 8.78 -18.21
CA LYS A 333 15.97 7.56 -17.44
C LYS A 333 14.47 7.51 -17.16
N THR A 334 13.73 6.72 -17.93
CA THR A 334 12.30 6.49 -17.68
C THR A 334 12.12 5.92 -16.25
N PRO A 335 11.42 6.63 -15.35
CA PRO A 335 11.27 6.19 -13.97
C PRO A 335 10.38 4.94 -13.89
N TYR A 336 10.72 4.03 -12.98
CA TYR A 336 9.97 2.79 -12.79
C TYR A 336 8.53 3.04 -12.36
N ARG A 337 7.58 2.31 -12.93
CA ARG A 337 6.16 2.40 -12.56
C ARG A 337 5.81 1.53 -11.36
N ILE A 338 6.39 0.35 -11.26
CA ILE A 338 6.23 -0.56 -10.12
C ILE A 338 7.61 -0.79 -9.52
N ILE A 339 7.75 -0.60 -8.21
CA ILE A 339 9.00 -0.82 -7.49
C ILE A 339 8.72 -1.79 -6.35
N GLU A 340 9.38 -2.94 -6.37
CA GLU A 340 9.30 -3.96 -5.32
C GLU A 340 10.54 -3.91 -4.43
N TYR A 341 10.32 -4.01 -3.12
CA TYR A 341 11.34 -4.12 -2.08
C TYR A 341 11.06 -5.38 -1.25
N SER A 342 11.80 -6.45 -1.52
CA SER A 342 11.77 -7.70 -0.78
C SER A 342 12.57 -7.60 0.51
N ALA A 343 11.87 -7.67 1.64
CA ALA A 343 12.40 -7.24 2.93
C ALA A 343 11.98 -8.16 4.09
N HIS A 344 12.03 -7.61 5.30
CA HIS A 344 11.78 -8.32 6.55
C HIS A 344 10.67 -7.65 7.35
N TYR A 345 10.13 -8.38 8.34
CA TYR A 345 9.13 -7.81 9.22
C TYR A 345 9.67 -6.59 10.02
N PRO A 346 10.93 -6.54 10.51
CA PRO A 346 11.45 -5.35 11.15
C PRO A 346 11.58 -4.17 10.19
N THR A 347 11.84 -4.42 8.89
CA THR A 347 11.82 -3.36 7.87
C THR A 347 10.44 -2.72 7.80
N LEU A 348 9.37 -3.52 7.77
CA LEU A 348 7.99 -3.00 7.75
C LEU A 348 7.65 -2.25 9.05
N LEU A 349 7.99 -2.81 10.22
CA LEU A 349 7.74 -2.18 11.51
C LEU A 349 8.43 -0.82 11.62
N THR A 350 9.73 -0.77 11.31
CA THR A 350 10.54 0.46 11.42
C THR A 350 10.18 1.50 10.35
N LEU A 351 9.84 1.08 9.13
CA LEU A 351 9.34 1.98 8.08
C LEU A 351 8.00 2.59 8.47
N TRP A 352 7.07 1.77 8.94
CA TRP A 352 5.75 2.23 9.35
C TRP A 352 5.82 3.16 10.58
N ALA A 353 6.66 2.81 11.57
CA ALA A 353 6.94 3.67 12.72
C ALA A 353 7.55 5.02 12.29
N SER A 354 8.40 5.01 11.26
CA SER A 354 9.01 6.24 10.72
C SER A 354 7.99 7.13 10.00
N ILE A 355 7.12 6.54 9.17
CA ILE A 355 6.03 7.26 8.48
C ILE A 355 5.07 7.92 9.49
N ARG A 356 4.90 7.30 10.66
CA ARG A 356 3.94 7.73 11.70
C ARG A 356 4.59 8.38 12.91
N ALA A 357 5.86 8.77 12.82
CA ALA A 357 6.61 9.34 13.92
C ALA A 357 5.89 10.55 14.59
N ASN A 358 5.11 11.31 13.81
CA ASN A 358 4.37 12.48 14.26
C ASN A 358 2.84 12.25 14.37
N SER A 359 2.39 10.99 14.26
CA SER A 359 0.97 10.64 14.35
C SER A 359 0.47 10.71 15.79
N ARG A 360 -0.72 11.30 15.98
CA ARG A 360 -1.40 11.33 17.29
C ARG A 360 -2.33 10.15 17.53
N ASN A 361 -2.59 9.35 16.49
CA ASN A 361 -3.41 8.15 16.56
C ASN A 361 -2.61 7.00 15.97
N LEU A 362 -2.12 6.11 16.83
CA LEU A 362 -1.32 4.93 16.49
C LEU A 362 -2.21 3.68 16.58
N THR A 363 -3.22 3.58 15.73
CA THR A 363 -3.89 2.29 15.51
C THR A 363 -3.28 1.59 14.30
N TRP A 364 -3.24 0.26 14.36
CA TRP A 364 -3.10 -0.75 13.29
C TRP A 364 -2.61 -0.28 11.90
N PRO A 365 -1.60 -0.94 11.26
CA PRO A 365 -1.05 -2.28 11.54
C PRO A 365 0.30 -2.29 12.29
N ALA A 366 0.72 -1.19 12.95
CA ALA A 366 2.06 -1.05 13.54
C ALA A 366 2.37 -2.01 14.72
N ASP A 367 1.33 -2.46 15.40
CA ASP A 367 1.43 -2.96 16.78
C ASP A 367 1.55 -4.48 16.85
N ARG A 368 1.91 -5.13 15.73
CA ARG A 368 2.04 -6.58 15.63
C ARG A 368 3.05 -6.99 14.57
N ILE A 369 3.57 -8.21 14.67
CA ILE A 369 4.47 -8.81 13.70
C ILE A 369 3.70 -8.98 12.37
N PRO A 370 4.11 -8.30 11.27
CA PRO A 370 3.51 -8.50 9.94
C PRO A 370 3.55 -9.98 9.55
N GLN A 371 2.46 -10.59 9.07
CA GLN A 371 2.48 -12.01 8.67
C GLN A 371 3.45 -12.27 7.50
N PHE A 372 3.79 -13.53 7.25
CA PHE A 372 4.56 -13.90 6.06
C PHE A 372 3.87 -13.42 4.78
N GLY A 373 4.63 -12.81 3.86
CA GLY A 373 4.07 -12.22 2.64
C GLY A 373 3.23 -10.93 2.85
N ALA A 374 3.17 -10.38 4.06
CA ALA A 374 2.54 -9.08 4.30
C ALA A 374 3.29 -7.96 3.55
N ALA A 375 2.56 -6.92 3.12
CA ALA A 375 3.14 -5.82 2.37
C ALA A 375 2.53 -4.45 2.70
N LEU A 376 3.37 -3.42 2.68
CA LEU A 376 2.96 -2.02 2.59
C LEU A 376 3.00 -1.61 1.11
N ILE A 377 1.83 -1.27 0.57
CA ILE A 377 1.66 -0.78 -0.81
C ILE A 377 1.50 0.73 -0.75
N ILE A 378 2.33 1.43 -1.52
CA ILE A 378 2.42 2.89 -1.57
C ILE A 378 2.05 3.31 -2.98
N GLU A 379 0.88 3.92 -3.12
CA GLU A 379 0.38 4.43 -4.39
C GLU A 379 0.72 5.91 -4.53
N ILE A 380 1.34 6.28 -5.65
CA ILE A 380 1.60 7.68 -5.98
C ILE A 380 0.58 8.06 -7.04
N HIS A 381 -0.31 8.96 -6.67
CA HIS A 381 -1.36 9.51 -7.51
C HIS A 381 -0.94 10.87 -8.06
N LYS A 382 -1.37 11.17 -9.27
CA LYS A 382 -1.21 12.50 -9.88
C LYS A 382 -2.59 13.03 -10.26
N ASP A 383 -2.84 14.26 -9.86
CA ASP A 383 -4.00 15.02 -10.30
C ASP A 383 -3.74 15.59 -11.70
N ASP A 384 -4.59 15.22 -12.65
CA ASP A 384 -4.49 15.60 -14.05
C ASP A 384 -4.62 17.12 -14.30
N HIS A 385 -5.22 17.88 -13.39
CA HIS A 385 -5.45 19.31 -13.53
C HIS A 385 -4.45 20.16 -12.75
N SER A 386 -4.10 19.75 -11.53
CA SER A 386 -3.27 20.55 -10.63
C SER A 386 -1.79 20.14 -10.66
N ARG A 387 -1.44 19.03 -11.33
CA ARG A 387 -0.12 18.35 -11.27
C ARG A 387 0.30 17.99 -9.84
N GLN A 388 -0.61 18.10 -8.87
CA GLN A 388 -0.36 17.74 -7.48
C GLN A 388 -0.24 16.24 -7.34
N ARG A 389 0.64 15.81 -6.45
CA ARG A 389 0.84 14.39 -6.16
C ARG A 389 0.34 14.03 -4.77
N TYR A 390 -0.21 12.84 -4.67
CA TYR A 390 -0.72 12.30 -3.42
C TYR A 390 -0.16 10.90 -3.20
N ILE A 391 0.16 10.58 -1.95
CA ILE A 391 0.53 9.24 -1.51
C ILE A 391 -0.67 8.63 -0.80
N ARG A 392 -1.07 7.43 -1.24
CA ARG A 392 -2.01 6.57 -0.51
C ARG A 392 -1.30 5.31 -0.07
N LEU A 393 -1.59 4.88 1.16
CA LEU A 393 -0.98 3.71 1.75
C LEU A 393 -2.04 2.62 1.90
N LYS A 394 -1.70 1.39 1.52
CA LYS A 394 -2.52 0.20 1.74
C LYS A 394 -1.69 -0.89 2.41
N TRP A 395 -2.32 -1.64 3.30
CA TRP A 395 -1.72 -2.79 3.97
C TRP A 395 -2.30 -4.09 3.44
N TYR A 396 -1.43 -4.94 2.90
CA TYR A 396 -1.74 -6.31 2.54
C TYR A 396 -1.33 -7.24 3.67
N GLU A 397 -2.28 -8.02 4.18
CA GLU A 397 -2.11 -8.77 5.42
C GLU A 397 -1.13 -9.94 5.31
N GLY A 398 -0.97 -10.52 4.13
CA GLY A 398 -0.21 -11.75 3.93
C GLY A 398 -0.89 -12.99 4.54
N GLY A 399 -0.09 -14.03 4.79
CA GLY A 399 -0.55 -15.32 5.29
C GLY A 399 -1.16 -16.20 4.20
N ASP A 400 -1.85 -17.25 4.63
CA ASP A 400 -2.34 -18.29 3.72
C ASP A 400 -3.58 -17.87 2.93
N ASN A 401 -4.43 -17.02 3.50
CA ASN A 401 -5.66 -16.53 2.86
C ASN A 401 -5.78 -15.01 3.05
N PRO A 402 -4.91 -14.23 2.39
CA PRO A 402 -4.95 -12.78 2.50
C PRO A 402 -6.24 -12.23 1.88
N GLY A 403 -6.91 -11.33 2.60
CA GLY A 403 -7.96 -10.49 2.03
C GLY A 403 -7.39 -9.36 1.14
N PRO A 404 -8.25 -8.51 0.55
CA PRO A 404 -7.77 -7.35 -0.21
C PRO A 404 -6.96 -6.40 0.69
N ALA A 405 -5.99 -5.71 0.10
CA ALA A 405 -5.21 -4.70 0.82
C ALA A 405 -6.13 -3.58 1.32
N LYS A 406 -5.96 -3.18 2.57
CA LYS A 406 -6.82 -2.20 3.25
C LYS A 406 -6.13 -0.83 3.29
N PRO A 407 -6.81 0.27 2.99
CA PRO A 407 -6.27 1.62 3.17
C PRO A 407 -5.85 1.86 4.62
N VAL A 408 -4.69 2.50 4.80
CA VAL A 408 -4.12 2.81 6.12
C VAL A 408 -3.75 4.28 6.23
N GLN A 409 -4.03 4.86 7.39
CA GLN A 409 -3.80 6.29 7.65
C GLN A 409 -2.37 6.54 8.10
N ILE A 410 -1.78 7.63 7.62
CA ILE A 410 -0.52 8.18 8.17
C ILE A 410 -0.80 8.78 9.56
N GLY A 411 -1.93 9.45 9.73
CA GLY A 411 -2.41 9.93 11.04
C GLY A 411 -1.73 11.21 11.55
N SER A 412 -0.92 11.85 10.72
CA SER A 412 -0.30 13.15 10.99
C SER A 412 -1.17 14.31 10.45
N PRO A 413 -1.06 15.53 10.99
CA PRO A 413 -1.83 16.69 10.52
C PRO A 413 -1.70 16.89 9.00
N GLY A 414 -2.82 16.98 8.30
CA GLY A 414 -2.88 17.08 6.84
C GLY A 414 -2.85 15.74 6.09
N CYS A 415 -2.70 14.61 6.79
CA CYS A 415 -2.66 13.25 6.25
C CYS A 415 -3.45 12.27 7.13
N THR A 416 -4.70 12.65 7.45
CA THR A 416 -5.60 11.92 8.37
C THR A 416 -6.62 11.03 7.66
N ASP A 417 -6.87 11.24 6.37
CA ASP A 417 -7.85 10.49 5.58
C ASP A 417 -7.12 9.50 4.67
N ALA A 418 -7.33 8.20 4.90
CA ALA A 418 -6.66 7.13 4.15
C ALA A 418 -7.09 7.10 2.68
N GLU A 419 -8.35 7.43 2.39
CA GLU A 419 -8.91 7.36 1.03
C GLU A 419 -8.50 8.58 0.20
N LYS A 420 -8.41 9.76 0.82
CA LYS A 420 -7.90 10.95 0.12
C LYS A 420 -6.40 10.87 -0.12
N GLY A 421 -5.67 10.25 0.79
CA GLY A 421 -4.22 10.22 0.77
C GLY A 421 -3.61 11.53 1.28
N CYS A 422 -2.29 11.61 1.17
CA CYS A 422 -1.46 12.66 1.71
C CYS A 422 -0.74 13.38 0.57
N ARG A 423 -0.85 14.71 0.47
CA ARG A 423 -0.07 15.45 -0.54
C ARG A 423 1.41 15.11 -0.38
N LEU A 424 2.12 14.86 -1.48
CA LEU A 424 3.53 14.44 -1.46
C LEU A 424 4.40 15.42 -0.65
N GLU A 425 4.20 16.72 -0.83
CA GLU A 425 4.92 17.76 -0.08
C GLU A 425 4.63 17.70 1.43
N VAL A 426 3.39 17.36 1.82
CA VAL A 426 3.00 17.21 3.23
C VAL A 426 3.60 15.92 3.78
N PHE A 427 3.54 14.82 3.02
CA PHE A 427 4.16 13.54 3.35
C PHE A 427 5.64 13.75 3.64
N GLN A 428 6.36 14.38 2.70
CA GLN A 428 7.76 14.76 2.85
C GLN A 428 7.95 15.56 4.13
N ARG A 429 7.21 16.64 4.40
CA ARG A 429 7.39 17.39 5.66
C ARG A 429 7.15 16.58 6.93
N ILE A 430 6.28 15.57 6.90
CA ILE A 430 5.99 14.71 8.07
C ILE A 430 7.11 13.68 8.27
N THR A 431 7.67 13.15 7.19
CA THR A 431 8.76 12.16 7.18
C THR A 431 10.15 12.78 7.24
N VAL A 432 10.25 14.08 6.90
CA VAL A 432 11.45 14.92 6.89
C VAL A 432 11.60 15.64 8.23
N GLU A 433 12.59 15.22 9.00
CA GLU A 433 13.60 16.20 9.44
C GLU A 433 14.55 16.38 8.25
N GLU A 434 14.99 17.62 7.98
CA GLU A 434 15.68 18.11 6.76
C GLU A 434 16.90 17.31 6.25
N THR A 435 17.25 16.21 6.89
CA THR A 435 18.33 15.29 6.50
C THR A 435 17.82 13.85 6.50
N ILE A 436 17.53 13.29 5.33
CA ILE A 436 17.32 11.85 5.13
C ILE A 436 18.38 11.34 4.14
N GLY A 437 19.00 10.20 4.44
CA GLY A 437 20.04 9.60 3.61
C GLY A 437 21.12 8.91 4.44
N GLU A 438 22.14 8.40 3.76
CA GLU A 438 23.23 7.62 4.36
C GLU A 438 23.86 8.34 5.55
N LYS A 439 24.44 9.53 5.33
CA LYS A 439 25.08 10.34 6.39
C LYS A 439 24.23 10.50 7.66
N LYS A 440 22.92 10.72 7.50
CA LYS A 440 22.02 10.86 8.66
C LYS A 440 21.76 9.52 9.33
N PHE A 441 21.62 8.44 8.57
CA PHE A 441 21.56 7.09 9.14
C PHE A 441 22.78 6.82 10.03
N CYS A 442 23.99 7.11 9.55
CA CYS A 442 25.23 6.91 10.33
C CYS A 442 25.23 7.76 11.61
N THR A 443 24.80 9.01 11.50
CA THR A 443 24.68 9.93 12.65
C THR A 443 23.63 9.43 13.67
N ASP A 444 22.47 8.99 13.20
CA ASP A 444 21.38 8.49 14.05
C ASP A 444 21.74 7.15 14.70
N CYS A 445 22.60 6.36 14.06
CA CYS A 445 23.03 5.05 14.53
C CYS A 445 24.35 5.05 15.30
N ASP A 446 25.03 6.20 15.40
CA ASP A 446 26.37 6.32 15.97
C ASP A 446 27.35 5.30 15.36
N SER A 447 27.40 5.30 14.01
CA SER A 447 28.09 4.28 13.23
C SER A 447 29.07 4.88 12.23
N ASP A 448 30.27 4.31 12.15
CA ASP A 448 31.29 4.56 11.12
C ASP A 448 31.11 3.69 9.86
N MET A 449 30.09 2.81 9.84
CA MET A 449 29.94 1.80 8.78
C MET A 449 29.69 2.40 7.40
N CYS A 450 29.07 3.58 7.35
CA CYS A 450 28.86 4.29 6.10
C CYS A 450 30.18 4.77 5.46
N ASP A 451 31.17 5.14 6.27
CA ASP A 451 32.48 5.59 5.76
C ASP A 451 33.25 4.44 5.09
N ARG A 452 32.85 3.19 5.33
CA ARG A 452 33.43 1.97 4.71
C ARG A 452 32.63 1.50 3.49
N GLY A 453 31.30 1.62 3.52
CA GLY A 453 30.42 1.26 2.40
C GLY A 453 30.64 2.10 1.15
N SER A 454 30.81 3.42 1.30
CA SER A 454 31.06 4.33 0.17
C SER A 454 32.38 4.03 -0.56
N ARG A 455 33.44 3.64 0.18
CA ARG A 455 34.75 3.30 -0.41
C ARG A 455 34.73 2.04 -1.27
N LEU A 456 33.90 1.06 -0.90
CA LEU A 456 33.75 -0.19 -1.66
C LEU A 456 32.95 0.01 -2.96
N SER A 457 31.94 0.90 -2.94
CA SER A 457 31.17 1.25 -4.14
C SER A 457 31.99 2.05 -5.17
N GLU A 458 32.86 2.96 -4.73
CA GLU A 458 33.76 3.70 -5.62
C GLU A 458 34.83 2.79 -6.26
N SER A 459 35.36 1.82 -5.50
CA SER A 459 36.30 0.81 -6.00
C SER A 459 35.71 0.02 -7.19
N SER A 460 34.43 -0.37 -7.12
CA SER A 460 33.77 -1.14 -8.19
C SER A 460 33.47 -0.34 -9.46
N THR A 461 33.40 0.99 -9.37
CA THR A 461 33.08 1.87 -10.51
C THR A 461 34.34 2.24 -11.30
N SER A 462 35.52 2.15 -10.69
CA SER A 462 36.81 2.49 -11.31
C SER A 462 37.35 1.45 -12.31
N GLN A 463 36.72 0.26 -12.42
CA GLN A 463 37.15 -0.80 -13.35
C GLN A 463 36.32 -0.90 -14.64
N GLN A 464 35.39 0.03 -14.89
CA GLN A 464 34.52 -0.02 -16.08
C GLN A 464 34.60 1.20 -17.01
N SER A 465 35.64 2.03 -16.92
CA SER A 465 35.93 3.07 -17.91
C SER A 465 37.15 2.71 -18.76
N GLY A 466 36.93 1.78 -19.71
CA GLY A 466 37.87 1.49 -20.79
C GLY A 466 37.16 1.61 -22.14
N GLN A 467 37.45 2.71 -22.85
CA GLN A 467 37.35 2.93 -24.29
C GLN A 467 36.05 2.53 -25.03
N VAL A 468 35.26 3.53 -25.43
CA VAL A 468 34.82 3.68 -26.83
C VAL A 468 34.75 5.18 -27.16
N GLU A 469 35.62 5.60 -28.07
CA GLU A 469 35.66 6.89 -28.75
C GLU A 469 34.89 6.73 -30.08
N GLY A 470 34.06 7.70 -30.48
CA GLY A 470 33.31 7.62 -31.73
C GLY A 470 32.20 8.67 -31.92
N ASP A 471 32.62 9.88 -32.26
CA ASP A 471 32.02 10.90 -33.16
C ASP A 471 30.49 11.08 -33.37
N ASN A 472 30.07 12.30 -33.03
CA ASN A 472 29.15 13.23 -33.70
C ASN A 472 28.34 12.75 -34.93
N LEU A 473 27.01 12.98 -34.94
CA LEU A 473 26.34 13.92 -35.87
C LEU A 473 24.82 14.07 -35.60
N CYS A 474 24.36 15.31 -35.78
CA CYS A 474 23.01 15.77 -36.16
C CYS A 474 21.91 15.92 -35.09
N SER A 475 21.80 17.18 -34.63
CA SER A 475 20.55 17.88 -34.38
C SER A 475 19.69 17.98 -35.66
N VAL A 476 18.37 17.85 -35.53
CA VAL A 476 17.27 18.59 -36.21
C VAL A 476 15.95 17.93 -35.77
N GLY A 477 14.96 18.71 -35.30
CA GLY A 477 13.59 18.20 -35.21
C GLY A 477 12.67 18.77 -34.13
N ARG A 478 12.61 20.09 -33.97
CA ARG A 478 11.58 20.78 -33.17
C ARG A 478 10.44 21.17 -34.11
N ARG A 479 9.20 20.66 -33.94
CA ARG A 479 7.91 21.37 -34.18
C ARG A 479 6.64 20.50 -34.07
N ILE A 480 5.63 21.16 -33.47
CA ILE A 480 4.16 20.99 -33.61
C ILE A 480 3.45 20.05 -32.62
N THR A 481 2.72 20.65 -31.66
CA THR A 481 1.26 20.42 -31.45
C THR A 481 0.72 21.48 -30.47
N ALA A 482 0.48 22.69 -30.98
CA ALA A 482 -0.27 23.75 -30.29
C ALA A 482 -1.65 23.97 -30.95
N GLY A 483 -2.32 22.88 -31.34
CA GLY A 483 -3.54 22.91 -32.16
C GLY A 483 -4.85 22.62 -31.42
N ALA A 484 -4.82 22.02 -30.22
CA ALA A 484 -6.07 21.55 -29.58
C ALA A 484 -6.68 22.53 -28.57
N ILE A 485 -5.89 23.44 -27.98
CA ILE A 485 -6.38 24.33 -26.91
C ILE A 485 -7.10 25.56 -27.50
N GLY A 486 -6.70 26.02 -28.69
CA GLY A 486 -7.33 27.17 -29.36
C GLY A 486 -8.78 26.92 -29.78
N ALA A 487 -9.11 25.69 -30.18
CA ALA A 487 -10.47 25.35 -30.64
C ALA A 487 -11.49 25.33 -29.49
N CYS A 488 -11.10 24.85 -28.29
CA CYS A 488 -12.00 24.78 -27.14
C CYS A 488 -12.25 26.16 -26.50
N VAL A 489 -11.23 27.03 -26.47
CA VAL A 489 -11.38 28.41 -25.97
C VAL A 489 -12.18 29.26 -26.98
N GLY A 490 -11.97 29.07 -28.28
CA GLY A 490 -12.75 29.76 -29.32
C GLY A 490 -14.24 29.42 -29.28
N LEU A 491 -14.59 28.15 -29.08
CA LEU A 491 -15.99 27.70 -28.98
C LEU A 491 -16.69 28.23 -27.73
N THR A 492 -16.00 28.24 -26.59
CA THR A 492 -16.59 28.74 -25.33
C THR A 492 -16.80 30.25 -25.34
N VAL A 493 -15.83 31.02 -25.87
CA VAL A 493 -15.98 32.47 -26.03
C VAL A 493 -17.06 32.80 -27.08
N GLY A 494 -17.12 32.04 -28.18
CA GLY A 494 -18.15 32.20 -29.20
C GLY A 494 -19.57 31.94 -28.69
N LEU A 495 -19.76 30.88 -27.89
CA LEU A 495 -21.06 30.57 -27.27
C LEU A 495 -21.46 31.63 -26.25
N LEU A 496 -20.53 32.13 -25.43
CA LEU A 496 -20.81 33.22 -24.48
C LEU A 496 -21.18 34.52 -25.20
N ALA A 497 -20.48 34.88 -26.27
CA ALA A 497 -20.79 36.06 -27.07
C ALA A 497 -22.18 35.95 -27.74
N ALA A 498 -22.52 34.78 -28.30
CA ALA A 498 -23.84 34.53 -28.87
C ALA A 498 -24.96 34.63 -27.82
N LEU A 499 -24.72 34.10 -26.61
CA LEU A 499 -25.68 34.17 -25.51
C LEU A 499 -25.92 35.61 -25.05
N VAL A 500 -24.85 36.40 -24.91
CA VAL A 500 -24.93 37.84 -24.60
C VAL A 500 -25.68 38.59 -25.70
N PHE A 501 -25.41 38.29 -26.97
CA PHE A 501 -26.10 38.92 -28.10
C PHE A 501 -27.61 38.65 -28.10
N VAL A 502 -28.03 37.40 -27.84
CA VAL A 502 -29.44 37.02 -27.73
C VAL A 502 -30.12 37.75 -26.57
N LEU A 503 -29.45 37.85 -25.41
CA LEU A 503 -29.99 38.56 -24.24
C LEU A 503 -30.13 40.07 -24.48
N LEU A 504 -29.18 40.69 -25.17
CA LEU A 504 -29.23 42.11 -25.51
C LEU A 504 -30.32 42.42 -26.54
N ASN A 505 -30.48 41.58 -27.58
CA ASN A 505 -31.54 41.75 -28.57
C ASN A 505 -32.93 41.45 -28.00
N GLY A 506 -33.04 40.49 -27.08
CA GLY A 506 -34.28 40.25 -26.33
C GLY A 506 -34.72 41.45 -25.51
N ARG A 507 -33.76 42.18 -24.90
CA ARG A 507 -34.03 43.43 -24.17
C ARG A 507 -34.49 44.57 -25.08
N LYS A 508 -33.91 44.69 -26.28
CA LYS A 508 -34.34 45.69 -27.28
C LYS A 508 -35.79 45.44 -27.72
N LYS A 509 -36.13 44.20 -28.07
CA LYS A 509 -37.48 43.82 -28.49
C LYS A 509 -38.54 44.04 -27.39
N ARG A 510 -38.19 43.87 -26.11
CA ARG A 510 -39.07 44.22 -24.97
C ARG A 510 -39.30 45.73 -24.86
N ARG A 511 -38.28 46.56 -25.03
CA ARG A 511 -38.44 48.03 -25.03
C ARG A 511 -39.32 48.50 -26.18
N ASP A 512 -39.17 47.89 -27.36
CA ASP A 512 -40.00 48.22 -28.52
C ASP A 512 -41.49 47.86 -28.27
N LEU A 513 -41.76 46.70 -27.66
CA LEU A 513 -43.11 46.29 -27.27
C LEU A 513 -43.72 47.18 -26.16
N GLU A 514 -42.92 47.59 -25.17
CA GLU A 514 -43.37 48.52 -24.12
C GLU A 514 -43.66 49.92 -24.67
N SER A 515 -42.93 50.36 -25.70
CA SER A 515 -43.19 51.64 -26.37
C SER A 515 -44.52 51.61 -27.16
N HIS A 516 -44.79 50.52 -27.88
CA HIS A 516 -46.07 50.31 -28.59
C HIS A 516 -47.27 50.22 -27.63
N ALA A 517 -47.11 49.58 -26.47
CA ALA A 517 -48.18 49.50 -25.46
C ALA A 517 -48.53 50.87 -24.85
N ARG A 518 -47.56 51.79 -24.73
CA ARG A 518 -47.81 53.16 -24.25
C ARG A 518 -48.53 54.03 -25.29
N THR A 519 -48.26 53.84 -26.58
CA THR A 519 -48.97 54.55 -27.65
C THR A 519 -50.45 54.18 -27.72
N ILE A 520 -50.79 52.90 -27.49
CA ILE A 520 -52.18 52.41 -27.47
C ILE A 520 -52.92 52.85 -26.18
N GLY A 521 -52.20 53.05 -25.07
CA GLY A 521 -52.78 53.50 -23.81
C GLY A 521 -53.17 54.99 -23.76
N MET A 522 -52.60 55.86 -24.61
CA MET A 522 -52.97 57.28 -24.66
C MET A 522 -54.26 57.56 -25.46
N GLU A 523 -54.71 56.63 -26.31
CA GLU A 523 -55.94 56.80 -27.12
C GLU A 523 -57.24 56.48 -26.36
N GLN A 524 -57.16 55.85 -25.18
CA GLN A 524 -58.33 55.53 -24.35
C GLN A 524 -58.59 56.51 -23.19
N SER A 525 -57.80 57.57 -23.07
CA SER A 525 -57.89 58.55 -21.96
C SER A 525 -58.66 59.84 -22.32
N THR A 526 -59.19 59.98 -23.54
CA THR A 526 -59.90 61.20 -24.00
C THR A 526 -61.37 60.97 -24.35
N PHE A 527 -62.04 59.98 -23.74
CA PHE A 527 -63.47 59.73 -23.97
C PHE A 527 -64.25 59.57 -22.65
N HIS A 528 -64.18 60.58 -21.79
CA HIS A 528 -65.18 60.85 -20.75
C HIS A 528 -65.33 62.37 -20.60
N GLY A 529 -66.39 62.91 -21.20
CA GLY A 529 -66.76 64.32 -21.13
C GLY A 529 -67.88 64.64 -22.14
N ASP A 530 -69.10 64.68 -21.61
CA ASP A 530 -70.30 65.38 -22.12
C ASP A 530 -71.03 64.84 -23.37
N VAL A 531 -72.34 64.53 -23.22
CA VAL A 531 -73.45 65.41 -23.62
C VAL A 531 -74.81 64.77 -23.25
N GLN A 532 -75.63 65.54 -22.52
CA GLN A 532 -77.08 65.41 -22.39
C GLN A 532 -77.78 65.72 -23.72
N ALA A 533 -78.73 64.86 -24.14
CA ALA A 533 -80.05 65.21 -24.67
C ALA A 533 -80.93 63.95 -24.63
#